data_AF-A0A446AV67-F1
#
_entry.id   AF-A0A446AV67-F1
#
_cell.length_a   1.000
_cell.length_b   1.000
_cell.length_c   1.000
_cell.angle_alpha   90.00
_cell.angle_beta   90.00
_cell.angle_gamma   90.00
#
_symmetry.space_group_name_H-M   'P 1'
#
loop_
_entity.id
_entity.type
_entity.pdbx_description
1 polymer ?
#
loop_
_entity_poly.entity_id
_entity_poly.type
_entity_poly.pdbx_seq_one_letter_code
_entity_poly.pdbx_strand_id
1 'polypeptide(L)'
;MHRPTPHPLALLILASILQTPAQAALFEVDPGPYLPATGGFAAWYQDTHGRVLDLCLSKAVSSRVPGAPGTPSYMCVLNPAPGVFDDTQPISFPSNYPDETFWFTADAAIVDAARGIDLSYGTAIEAAFAAEEVVDGDQVSFARVRIRVDVPTAGTYIVTHPYGVEVFDVPAAGGRAINMTRDIGIGTPKTYMGALKGDVGPFLRGVGGPYTETNPATGASERFIGDPNLEEAVTGSPFNTNFVRIEGPNGLDLRTELFSVSGKLSDVVRPTPVIAQRSTYSRHSENGDLRAQQDVFVQAPPPPASATLISQTPNLTLTEANTTGAWYAQSVLNPALPMNLQVTADNHLAIPSSTPTTLTLPLTDLVVIQRAEYSLASGQLTLVASTSDETSPPMLSARTGNGATIGTLSGNGAVKTLTTGLSPIPPAKVTVTSANGGSDSEEVVLVP
;
A
#
# COMPACT_ATOMS: atom_id res chain seq x y z
N MET A 1 -52.33 -0.62 -19.48
CA MET A 1 -51.30 -1.26 -20.32
C MET A 1 -50.54 -0.18 -21.08
N HIS A 2 -49.32 0.13 -20.66
CA HIS A 2 -48.24 0.68 -21.50
C HIS A 2 -47.00 0.72 -20.61
N ARG A 3 -46.15 -0.31 -20.74
CA ARG A 3 -44.80 -0.33 -20.16
C ARG A 3 -43.91 0.48 -21.11
N PRO A 4 -43.16 1.49 -20.64
CA PRO A 4 -42.10 2.05 -21.44
C PRO A 4 -40.93 1.06 -21.48
N THR A 5 -40.57 0.63 -22.68
CA THR A 5 -39.32 -0.10 -22.97
C THR A 5 -38.15 0.89 -22.94
N PRO A 6 -37.04 0.61 -22.22
CA PRO A 6 -35.85 1.46 -22.31
C PRO A 6 -35.08 1.19 -23.61
N HIS A 7 -34.75 2.26 -24.33
CA HIS A 7 -33.79 2.20 -25.45
C HIS A 7 -32.36 2.05 -24.92
N PRO A 8 -31.50 1.25 -25.59
CA PRO A 8 -30.13 1.01 -25.16
C PRO A 8 -29.21 2.04 -25.81
N LEU A 9 -28.64 2.99 -25.07
CA LEU A 9 -27.38 3.63 -25.48
C LEU A 9 -26.80 4.48 -24.33
N ALA A 10 -25.48 4.38 -24.20
CA ALA A 10 -24.58 5.07 -23.26
C ALA A 10 -24.41 4.39 -21.88
N LEU A 11 -23.76 3.21 -21.87
CA LEU A 11 -22.80 2.90 -20.80
C LEU A 11 -21.63 3.89 -20.91
N LEU A 12 -21.77 5.08 -20.34
CA LEU A 12 -20.63 5.78 -19.77
C LEU A 12 -20.35 5.09 -18.45
N ILE A 13 -19.47 4.09 -18.48
CA ILE A 13 -18.80 3.63 -17.26
C ILE A 13 -17.89 4.79 -16.85
N LEU A 14 -18.47 5.78 -16.16
CA LEU A 14 -17.72 6.64 -15.28
C LEU A 14 -17.33 5.72 -14.12
N ALA A 15 -16.27 4.94 -14.32
CA ALA A 15 -15.55 4.36 -13.21
C ALA A 15 -14.98 5.55 -12.45
N SER A 16 -15.77 6.09 -11.52
CA SER A 16 -15.24 6.73 -10.34
C SER A 16 -14.48 5.64 -9.60
N ILE A 17 -13.27 5.35 -10.10
CA ILE A 17 -12.24 4.69 -9.34
C ILE A 17 -12.03 5.69 -8.20
N LEU A 18 -12.68 5.42 -7.06
CA LEU A 18 -12.11 5.81 -5.80
C LEU A 18 -10.69 5.26 -5.87
N GLN A 19 -9.74 6.11 -6.26
CA GLN A 19 -8.35 5.91 -5.93
C GLN A 19 -8.35 5.96 -4.40
N THR A 20 -8.65 4.82 -3.78
CA THR A 20 -8.18 4.56 -2.44
C THR A 20 -6.71 4.91 -2.50
N PRO A 21 -6.24 5.88 -1.69
CA PRO A 21 -4.84 6.28 -1.75
C PRO A 21 -4.03 5.01 -1.70
N ALA A 22 -3.18 4.82 -2.71
CA ALA A 22 -2.32 3.65 -2.81
C ALA A 22 -1.77 3.38 -1.41
N GLN A 23 -2.20 2.27 -0.81
CA GLN A 23 -1.81 1.99 0.55
C GLN A 23 -0.33 1.71 0.50
N ALA A 24 0.44 2.69 0.98
CA ALA A 24 1.76 2.53 1.58
C ALA A 24 1.98 1.07 1.99
N ALA A 25 2.78 0.35 1.23
CA ALA A 25 3.00 -1.07 1.44
C ALA A 25 4.38 -1.39 2.04
N LEU A 26 5.15 -0.34 2.30
CA LEU A 26 6.21 -0.36 3.30
C LEU A 26 5.63 -0.06 4.69
N PHE A 27 6.15 -0.73 5.71
CA PHE A 27 5.72 -0.63 7.09
C PHE A 27 6.63 0.29 7.91
N GLU A 28 7.95 0.13 7.80
CA GLU A 28 8.91 0.91 8.57
C GLU A 28 10.23 1.10 7.82
N VAL A 29 11.02 2.06 8.28
CA VAL A 29 12.36 2.37 7.77
C VAL A 29 13.31 2.51 8.95
N ASP A 30 14.60 2.26 8.72
CA ASP A 30 15.67 2.56 9.67
C ASP A 30 15.51 3.98 10.28
N PRO A 31 15.31 4.12 11.61
CA PRO A 31 15.18 5.41 12.25
C PRO A 31 16.53 6.14 12.41
N GLY A 32 17.64 5.51 12.00
CA GLY A 32 18.99 6.00 12.17
C GLY A 32 19.58 5.66 13.56
N PRO A 33 20.80 6.15 13.86
CA PRO A 33 21.59 7.10 13.07
C PRO A 33 22.11 6.52 11.75
N TYR A 34 22.10 7.34 10.68
CA TYR A 34 22.58 6.93 9.37
C TYR A 34 24.11 6.98 9.29
N LEU A 35 24.72 5.89 8.81
CA LEU A 35 26.15 5.67 8.92
C LEU A 35 26.86 5.84 7.57
N PRO A 36 28.15 6.21 7.54
CA PRO A 36 28.93 6.27 6.29
C PRO A 36 28.99 4.94 5.53
N ALA A 37 28.85 3.80 6.23
CA ALA A 37 28.81 2.47 5.61
C ALA A 37 27.64 2.30 4.62
N THR A 38 26.53 3.01 4.85
CA THR A 38 25.36 3.05 3.96
C THR A 38 25.31 4.36 3.17
N GLY A 39 26.43 5.09 3.04
CA GLY A 39 26.45 6.37 2.34
C GLY A 39 25.62 7.47 3.02
N GLY A 40 25.27 7.30 4.30
CA GLY A 40 24.34 8.19 5.00
C GLY A 40 22.86 7.94 4.70
N PHE A 41 22.51 6.90 3.94
CA PHE A 41 21.15 6.42 3.72
C PHE A 41 20.62 5.55 4.87
N ALA A 42 19.29 5.39 4.95
CA ALA A 42 18.64 4.38 5.80
C ALA A 42 19.24 2.99 5.53
N ALA A 43 19.58 2.24 6.57
CA ALA A 43 20.16 0.92 6.39
C ALA A 43 19.16 -0.08 5.79
N TRP A 44 17.87 0.05 6.10
CA TRP A 44 16.85 -0.92 5.69
C TRP A 44 15.44 -0.32 5.55
N TYR A 45 14.59 -1.01 4.80
CA TYR A 45 13.13 -0.84 4.79
C TYR A 45 12.43 -2.17 5.12
N GLN A 46 11.34 -2.10 5.88
CA GLN A 46 10.46 -3.23 6.18
C GLN A 46 9.16 -3.08 5.41
N ASP A 47 8.67 -4.15 4.76
CA ASP A 47 7.35 -4.18 4.12
C ASP A 47 6.23 -4.64 5.09
N THR A 48 4.97 -4.49 4.67
CA THR A 48 3.81 -4.94 5.48
C THR A 48 3.68 -6.48 5.56
N HIS A 49 4.42 -7.22 4.74
CA HIS A 49 4.60 -8.67 4.88
C HIS A 49 5.72 -9.05 5.86
N GLY A 50 6.38 -8.07 6.47
CA GLY A 50 7.41 -8.26 7.50
C GLY A 50 8.81 -8.53 6.97
N ARG A 51 9.04 -8.50 5.65
CA ARG A 51 10.37 -8.65 5.07
C ARG A 51 11.13 -7.34 5.27
N VAL A 52 12.40 -7.48 5.59
CA VAL A 52 13.32 -6.35 5.80
C VAL A 52 14.42 -6.46 4.77
N LEU A 53 14.62 -5.41 3.97
CA LEU A 53 15.68 -5.37 2.97
C LEU A 53 16.71 -4.32 3.35
N ASP A 54 17.98 -4.70 3.33
CA ASP A 54 19.10 -3.78 3.47
C ASP A 54 19.31 -2.97 2.18
N LEU A 55 19.88 -1.78 2.30
CA LEU A 55 20.44 -1.08 1.15
C LEU A 55 21.49 -1.98 0.50
N CYS A 56 21.24 -2.38 -0.75
CA CYS A 56 21.97 -3.47 -1.37
C CYS A 56 23.33 -3.00 -1.88
N LEU A 57 24.34 -3.07 -1.01
CA LEU A 57 25.74 -2.74 -1.30
C LEU A 57 26.64 -3.98 -1.37
N SER A 58 26.05 -5.17 -1.51
CA SER A 58 26.79 -6.42 -1.59
C SER A 58 27.43 -6.65 -2.95
N LYS A 59 28.66 -7.18 -2.94
CA LYS A 59 29.36 -7.67 -4.12
C LYS A 59 29.19 -9.18 -4.35
N ALA A 60 28.27 -9.83 -3.63
CA ALA A 60 27.92 -11.22 -3.90
C ALA A 60 27.43 -11.35 -5.36
N VAL A 61 27.82 -12.43 -6.01
CA VAL A 61 27.46 -12.72 -7.40
C VAL A 61 26.58 -13.95 -7.48
N SER A 62 25.75 -14.02 -8.50
CA SER A 62 24.90 -15.16 -8.79
C SER A 62 25.73 -16.42 -9.04
N SER A 63 25.49 -17.47 -8.25
CA SER A 63 26.03 -18.80 -8.52
C SER A 63 25.36 -19.50 -9.70
N ARG A 64 24.23 -18.96 -10.18
CA ARG A 64 23.38 -19.59 -11.21
C ARG A 64 23.58 -18.95 -12.59
N VAL A 65 23.97 -17.67 -12.63
CA VAL A 65 24.23 -16.94 -13.87
C VAL A 65 25.68 -16.47 -13.87
N PRO A 66 26.53 -16.96 -14.79
CA PRO A 66 27.90 -16.49 -14.89
C PRO A 66 27.91 -15.02 -15.34
N GLY A 67 28.76 -14.20 -14.70
CA GLY A 67 29.04 -12.85 -15.18
C GLY A 67 29.78 -12.86 -16.52
N ALA A 68 29.79 -11.71 -17.18
CA ALA A 68 30.61 -11.47 -18.37
C ALA A 68 31.93 -10.76 -17.99
N PRO A 69 32.97 -10.80 -18.85
CA PRO A 69 34.18 -10.02 -18.62
C PRO A 69 33.87 -8.53 -18.42
N GLY A 70 34.22 -7.99 -17.26
CA GLY A 70 33.92 -6.59 -16.89
C GLY A 70 32.47 -6.32 -16.50
N THR A 71 31.63 -7.35 -16.35
CA THR A 71 30.24 -7.22 -15.88
C THR A 71 29.91 -8.40 -14.98
N PRO A 72 30.28 -8.34 -13.69
CA PRO A 72 29.93 -9.37 -12.72
C PRO A 72 28.41 -9.51 -12.59
N SER A 73 27.93 -10.73 -12.36
CA SER A 73 26.51 -11.03 -12.12
C SER A 73 26.12 -10.72 -10.68
N TYR A 74 26.26 -9.46 -10.26
CA TYR A 74 25.98 -9.04 -8.89
C TYR A 74 24.52 -9.33 -8.49
N MET A 75 24.32 -9.72 -7.23
CA MET A 75 22.99 -9.88 -6.63
C MET A 75 22.33 -8.54 -6.25
N CYS A 76 23.15 -7.49 -6.16
CA CYS A 76 22.72 -6.10 -6.03
C CYS A 76 22.91 -5.36 -7.36
N VAL A 77 22.05 -4.37 -7.64
CA VAL A 77 22.23 -3.46 -8.78
C VAL A 77 23.34 -2.45 -8.42
N LEU A 78 24.57 -2.73 -8.88
CA LEU A 78 25.77 -1.92 -8.64
C LEU A 78 26.36 -1.45 -9.98
N ASN A 79 25.72 -0.47 -10.60
CA ASN A 79 26.10 -0.01 -11.93
C ASN A 79 27.39 0.82 -11.89
N PRO A 80 28.48 0.42 -12.60
CA PRO A 80 29.68 1.23 -12.67
C PRO A 80 29.41 2.58 -13.36
N ALA A 81 29.98 3.65 -12.80
CA ALA A 81 29.84 5.01 -13.30
C ALA A 81 31.25 5.64 -13.44
N PRO A 82 31.77 5.85 -14.67
CA PRO A 82 33.13 6.34 -14.86
C PRO A 82 33.42 7.64 -14.10
N GLY A 83 34.41 7.60 -13.21
CA GLY A 83 34.79 8.74 -12.37
C GLY A 83 33.96 8.92 -11.10
N VAL A 84 32.92 8.09 -10.88
CA VAL A 84 32.03 8.13 -9.71
C VAL A 84 32.09 6.83 -8.92
N PHE A 85 31.87 5.70 -9.59
CA PHE A 85 31.87 4.37 -8.98
C PHE A 85 32.57 3.32 -9.85
N ASP A 86 33.65 2.75 -9.30
CA ASP A 86 34.38 1.60 -9.82
C ASP A 86 34.03 0.37 -8.96
N ASP A 87 33.28 -0.56 -9.55
CA ASP A 87 32.82 -1.80 -8.93
C ASP A 87 33.96 -2.80 -8.65
N THR A 88 35.17 -2.57 -9.16
CA THR A 88 36.35 -3.35 -8.82
C THR A 88 37.02 -2.89 -7.52
N GLN A 89 36.74 -1.67 -7.05
CA GLN A 89 37.30 -1.08 -5.83
C GLN A 89 36.32 -1.19 -4.64
N PRO A 90 36.79 -1.18 -3.38
CA PRO A 90 35.90 -1.18 -2.22
C PRO A 90 34.87 -0.05 -2.26
N ILE A 91 33.61 -0.34 -1.90
CA ILE A 91 32.58 0.70 -1.74
C ILE A 91 32.96 1.55 -0.53
N SER A 92 33.11 2.86 -0.73
CA SER A 92 33.53 3.80 0.29
C SER A 92 32.94 5.18 0.02
N PHE A 93 32.07 5.64 0.92
CA PHE A 93 31.45 6.96 0.79
C PHE A 93 32.36 8.09 1.32
N PRO A 94 32.47 9.24 0.65
CA PRO A 94 31.83 9.61 -0.62
C PRO A 94 32.68 9.31 -1.88
N SER A 95 33.88 8.73 -1.74
CA SER A 95 34.85 8.68 -2.85
C SER A 95 34.56 7.64 -3.93
N ASN A 96 34.24 6.40 -3.58
CA ASN A 96 33.90 5.32 -4.51
C ASN A 96 32.57 4.70 -4.09
N TYR A 97 31.47 5.35 -4.43
CA TYR A 97 30.14 4.97 -3.99
C TYR A 97 29.15 5.12 -5.15
N PRO A 98 28.22 4.18 -5.36
CA PRO A 98 27.22 4.30 -6.41
C PRO A 98 26.37 5.58 -6.25
N ASP A 99 26.20 6.33 -7.31
CA ASP A 99 25.29 7.48 -7.39
C ASP A 99 23.81 7.06 -7.31
N GLU A 100 23.51 5.83 -7.73
CA GLU A 100 22.23 5.15 -7.50
C GLU A 100 22.44 3.76 -6.89
N THR A 101 21.66 3.44 -5.86
CA THR A 101 21.60 2.10 -5.27
C THR A 101 20.19 1.82 -4.74
N PHE A 102 19.90 0.58 -4.36
CA PHE A 102 18.53 0.12 -4.20
C PHE A 102 18.37 -0.77 -2.97
N TRP A 103 17.27 -0.58 -2.24
CA TRP A 103 16.81 -1.58 -1.26
C TRP A 103 16.05 -2.71 -1.97
N PHE A 104 15.37 -2.39 -3.07
CA PHE A 104 14.54 -3.30 -3.83
C PHE A 104 14.48 -2.87 -5.30
N THR A 105 14.58 -3.82 -6.22
CA THR A 105 14.12 -3.65 -7.60
C THR A 105 13.32 -4.86 -8.07
N ALA A 106 12.35 -4.62 -8.96
CA ALA A 106 11.74 -5.66 -9.77
C ALA A 106 11.48 -5.11 -11.18
N ASP A 107 12.12 -5.72 -12.18
CA ASP A 107 12.05 -5.28 -13.56
C ASP A 107 11.40 -6.38 -14.41
N ALA A 108 10.59 -5.98 -15.40
CA ALA A 108 9.95 -6.89 -16.35
C ALA A 108 9.92 -6.26 -17.74
N ALA A 109 9.91 -7.10 -18.78
CA ALA A 109 9.82 -6.66 -20.15
C ALA A 109 8.83 -7.48 -20.98
N ILE A 110 8.25 -6.84 -22.00
CA ILE A 110 7.46 -7.51 -23.04
C ILE A 110 7.95 -6.97 -24.38
N VAL A 111 8.55 -7.83 -25.19
CA VAL A 111 8.97 -7.49 -26.55
C VAL A 111 8.17 -8.33 -27.55
N ASP A 112 7.37 -7.65 -28.38
CA ASP A 112 6.61 -8.26 -29.47
C ASP A 112 6.76 -7.40 -30.74
N ALA A 113 7.80 -7.71 -31.52
CA ALA A 113 8.08 -7.01 -32.77
C ALA A 113 6.96 -7.15 -33.82
N ALA A 114 6.18 -8.24 -33.79
CA ALA A 114 5.09 -8.45 -34.75
C ALA A 114 3.92 -7.50 -34.48
N ARG A 115 3.69 -7.16 -33.21
CA ARG A 115 2.69 -6.18 -32.79
C ARG A 115 3.27 -4.79 -32.56
N GLY A 116 4.58 -4.60 -32.76
CA GLY A 116 5.27 -3.32 -32.57
C GLY A 116 5.31 -2.83 -31.12
N ILE A 117 5.39 -3.76 -30.16
CA ILE A 117 5.48 -3.47 -28.73
C ILE A 117 6.91 -3.75 -28.22
N ASP A 118 7.46 -2.78 -27.52
CA ASP A 118 8.63 -2.93 -26.64
C ASP A 118 8.30 -2.23 -25.32
N LEU A 119 7.99 -3.02 -24.29
CA LEU A 119 7.60 -2.55 -22.97
C LEU A 119 8.71 -2.87 -21.97
N SER A 120 9.15 -1.87 -21.22
CA SER A 120 9.93 -2.03 -19.99
C SER A 120 9.14 -1.51 -18.80
N TYR A 121 9.01 -2.34 -17.77
CA TYR A 121 8.49 -2.01 -16.45
C TYR A 121 9.63 -2.10 -15.43
N GLY A 122 9.78 -1.09 -14.59
CA GLY A 122 10.70 -1.12 -13.46
C GLY A 122 10.04 -0.55 -12.22
N THR A 123 10.22 -1.22 -11.09
CA THR A 123 9.80 -0.71 -9.79
C THR A 123 10.92 -0.87 -8.77
N ALA A 124 11.06 0.12 -7.89
CA ALA A 124 12.17 0.16 -6.95
C ALA A 124 11.84 0.90 -5.66
N ILE A 125 12.57 0.56 -4.59
CA ILE A 125 12.84 1.47 -3.48
C ILE A 125 14.30 1.90 -3.63
N GLU A 126 14.49 3.16 -3.99
CA GLU A 126 15.72 3.67 -4.57
C GLU A 126 16.37 4.73 -3.68
N ALA A 127 17.69 4.65 -3.57
CA ALA A 127 18.57 5.63 -2.97
C ALA A 127 19.33 6.36 -4.09
N ALA A 128 19.24 7.69 -4.08
CA ALA A 128 19.95 8.53 -5.03
C ALA A 128 20.39 9.83 -4.34
N PHE A 129 21.14 10.65 -5.06
CA PHE A 129 21.51 12.00 -4.63
C PHE A 129 20.69 13.03 -5.41
N ALA A 130 20.12 14.01 -4.72
CA ALA A 130 19.21 15.01 -5.30
C ALA A 130 19.85 15.84 -6.42
N ALA A 131 21.17 16.01 -6.38
CA ALA A 131 21.96 16.71 -7.39
C ALA A 131 22.71 15.75 -8.33
N GLU A 132 22.43 14.44 -8.29
CA GLU A 132 23.10 13.37 -9.03
C GLU A 132 24.59 13.17 -8.67
N GLU A 133 25.19 14.09 -7.90
CA GLU A 133 26.54 13.98 -7.37
C GLU A 133 26.54 13.28 -6.01
N VAL A 134 27.50 12.37 -5.79
CA VAL A 134 27.69 11.65 -4.52
C VAL A 134 28.22 12.61 -3.45
N VAL A 135 27.30 13.33 -2.81
CA VAL A 135 27.61 14.36 -1.81
C VAL A 135 26.83 14.12 -0.53
N ASP A 136 27.52 14.22 0.61
CA ASP A 136 26.84 14.14 1.89
C ASP A 136 25.91 15.34 2.09
N GLY A 137 24.65 15.04 2.38
CA GLY A 137 23.61 16.05 2.48
C GLY A 137 22.64 16.05 1.31
N ASP A 138 22.90 15.30 0.24
CA ASP A 138 22.00 15.21 -0.93
C ASP A 138 21.21 13.91 -1.01
N GLN A 139 21.38 13.00 -0.04
CA GLN A 139 20.72 11.69 -0.03
C GLN A 139 19.19 11.81 -0.04
N VAL A 140 18.54 11.20 -1.02
CA VAL A 140 17.08 11.06 -1.11
C VAL A 140 16.70 9.60 -1.28
N SER A 141 15.51 9.24 -0.79
CA SER A 141 14.90 7.95 -1.07
C SER A 141 13.47 8.10 -1.54
N PHE A 142 13.03 7.20 -2.41
CA PHE A 142 11.69 7.21 -2.97
C PHE A 142 11.28 5.83 -3.48
N ALA A 143 9.98 5.65 -3.59
CA ALA A 143 9.38 4.54 -4.31
C ALA A 143 9.20 4.92 -5.77
N ARG A 144 9.65 4.06 -6.70
CA ARG A 144 9.57 4.28 -8.14
C ARG A 144 8.69 3.26 -8.82
N VAL A 145 7.86 3.74 -9.73
CA VAL A 145 7.28 2.95 -10.82
C VAL A 145 7.63 3.63 -12.14
N ARG A 146 8.17 2.87 -13.08
CA ARG A 146 8.54 3.35 -14.41
C ARG A 146 7.99 2.43 -15.48
N ILE A 147 7.31 3.01 -16.46
CA ILE A 147 6.74 2.30 -17.61
C ILE A 147 7.16 3.03 -18.88
N ARG A 148 7.88 2.33 -19.75
CA ARG A 148 8.21 2.82 -21.09
C ARG A 148 7.72 1.83 -22.11
N VAL A 149 7.01 2.33 -23.14
CA VAL A 149 6.43 1.48 -24.17
C VAL A 149 6.57 2.12 -25.53
N ASP A 150 7.10 1.36 -26.48
CA ASP A 150 6.95 1.61 -27.91
C ASP A 150 5.58 1.06 -28.35
N VAL A 151 4.75 1.87 -29.00
CA VAL A 151 3.43 1.42 -29.47
C VAL A 151 3.20 1.71 -30.95
N PRO A 152 2.48 0.82 -31.67
CA PRO A 152 2.34 0.89 -33.13
C PRO A 152 1.24 1.86 -33.62
N THR A 153 0.32 2.25 -32.74
CA THR A 153 -0.90 3.01 -33.09
C THR A 153 -1.28 3.97 -31.98
N ALA A 154 -1.96 5.08 -32.33
CA ALA A 154 -2.61 5.94 -31.35
C ALA A 154 -3.82 5.22 -30.72
N GLY A 155 -4.16 5.59 -29.48
CA GLY A 155 -5.33 5.11 -28.76
C GLY A 155 -5.08 4.93 -27.27
N THR A 156 -6.05 4.32 -26.58
CA THR A 156 -5.96 4.07 -25.14
C THR A 156 -5.28 2.74 -24.85
N TYR A 157 -4.27 2.78 -23.99
CA TYR A 157 -3.55 1.61 -23.49
C TYR A 157 -3.75 1.48 -21.98
N ILE A 158 -3.94 0.25 -21.50
CA ILE A 158 -4.04 -0.07 -20.07
C ILE A 158 -2.86 -0.95 -19.70
N VAL A 159 -2.05 -0.52 -18.74
CA VAL A 159 -0.95 -1.32 -18.20
C VAL A 159 -1.30 -1.73 -16.78
N THR A 160 -1.57 -3.03 -16.59
CA THR A 160 -1.71 -3.64 -15.25
C THR A 160 -0.35 -4.16 -14.82
N HIS A 161 0.07 -3.83 -13.60
CA HIS A 161 1.33 -4.26 -13.02
C HIS A 161 1.15 -4.68 -11.55
N PRO A 162 2.19 -5.18 -10.86
CA PRO A 162 2.05 -5.70 -9.51
C PRO A 162 1.54 -4.73 -8.45
N TYR A 163 1.63 -3.43 -8.71
CA TYR A 163 1.29 -2.37 -7.77
C TYR A 163 0.18 -1.44 -8.25
N GLY A 164 -0.49 -1.74 -9.37
CA GLY A 164 -1.57 -0.90 -9.85
C GLY A 164 -1.95 -1.11 -11.30
N VAL A 165 -2.77 -0.17 -11.78
CA VAL A 165 -3.24 -0.10 -13.16
C VAL A 165 -3.08 1.32 -13.64
N GLU A 166 -2.39 1.49 -14.76
CA GLU A 166 -2.17 2.76 -15.42
C GLU A 166 -2.95 2.81 -16.73
N VAL A 167 -3.60 3.94 -17.02
CA VAL A 167 -4.35 4.16 -18.26
C VAL A 167 -3.71 5.32 -19.01
N PHE A 168 -3.27 5.07 -20.23
CA PHE A 168 -2.59 6.04 -21.08
C PHE A 168 -3.45 6.35 -22.31
N ASP A 169 -3.68 7.64 -22.58
CA ASP A 169 -4.19 8.11 -23.86
C ASP A 169 -3.00 8.51 -24.75
N VAL A 170 -2.74 7.72 -25.79
CA VAL A 170 -1.57 7.89 -26.67
C VAL A 170 -2.01 8.55 -27.98
N PRO A 171 -1.67 9.82 -28.23
CA PRO A 171 -2.16 10.56 -29.40
C PRO A 171 -1.45 10.17 -30.71
N ALA A 172 -0.27 9.57 -30.63
CA ALA A 172 0.52 9.14 -31.78
C ALA A 172 1.37 7.91 -31.45
N ALA A 173 1.50 7.00 -32.42
CA ALA A 173 2.41 5.87 -32.35
C ALA A 173 3.88 6.32 -32.29
N GLY A 174 4.76 5.45 -31.78
CA GLY A 174 6.20 5.69 -31.82
C GLY A 174 6.95 5.02 -30.68
N GLY A 175 8.28 5.17 -30.74
CA GLY A 175 9.18 4.73 -29.68
C GLY A 175 8.99 5.58 -28.41
N ARG A 176 8.87 4.93 -27.26
CA ARG A 176 8.57 5.53 -25.95
C ARG A 176 7.38 6.48 -25.98
N ALA A 177 6.39 6.18 -26.83
CA ALA A 177 5.13 6.92 -26.87
C ALA A 177 4.37 6.83 -25.53
N ILE A 178 4.63 5.79 -24.73
CA ILE A 178 4.40 5.81 -23.28
C ILE A 178 5.77 5.94 -22.59
N ASN A 179 5.91 6.95 -21.73
CA ASN A 179 7.12 7.19 -20.93
C ASN A 179 6.73 7.82 -19.59
N MET A 180 6.30 6.98 -18.66
CA MET A 180 5.86 7.37 -17.33
C MET A 180 6.92 7.00 -16.30
N THR A 181 7.26 7.96 -15.45
CA THR A 181 7.98 7.73 -14.21
C THR A 181 7.18 8.37 -13.08
N ARG A 182 6.90 7.59 -12.04
CA ARG A 182 6.29 8.05 -10.80
C ARG A 182 7.25 7.76 -9.67
N ASP A 183 7.81 8.84 -9.12
CA ASP A 183 8.67 8.80 -7.94
C ASP A 183 7.90 9.43 -6.77
N ILE A 184 7.63 8.64 -5.73
CA ILE A 184 6.90 9.08 -4.54
C ILE A 184 7.82 9.02 -3.33
N GLY A 185 7.83 10.12 -2.57
CA GLY A 185 8.58 10.19 -1.32
C GLY A 185 9.84 11.04 -1.36
N ILE A 186 10.18 11.63 -2.52
CA ILE A 186 11.26 12.60 -2.62
C ILE A 186 10.94 13.77 -1.68
N GLY A 187 11.71 13.87 -0.61
CA GLY A 187 11.58 14.90 0.42
C GLY A 187 12.85 15.72 0.56
N THR A 188 12.95 16.43 1.68
CA THR A 188 14.22 17.05 2.08
C THR A 188 15.30 15.98 2.17
N PRO A 189 16.55 16.26 1.76
CA PRO A 189 17.62 15.29 1.91
C PRO A 189 17.76 14.74 3.33
N LYS A 190 18.23 13.49 3.43
CA LYS A 190 18.35 12.71 4.68
C LYS A 190 17.02 12.48 5.40
N THR A 191 15.89 12.52 4.67
CA THR A 191 14.58 12.09 5.18
C THR A 191 14.10 10.86 4.42
N TYR A 192 13.97 9.72 5.12
CA TYR A 192 13.70 8.42 4.47
C TYR A 192 12.30 7.87 4.73
N MET A 193 11.47 8.60 5.48
CA MET A 193 10.05 8.25 5.67
C MET A 193 9.20 8.54 4.43
N GLY A 194 9.72 9.29 3.45
CA GLY A 194 8.99 9.65 2.24
C GLY A 194 8.59 8.43 1.41
N ALA A 195 9.49 7.47 1.23
CA ALA A 195 9.22 6.23 0.50
C ALA A 195 8.10 5.39 1.14
N LEU A 196 7.85 5.53 2.46
CA LEU A 196 6.72 4.86 3.12
C LEU A 196 5.36 5.37 2.62
N LYS A 197 5.30 6.52 1.95
CA LYS A 197 4.07 7.05 1.34
C LYS A 197 3.92 6.63 -0.13
N GLY A 198 4.88 5.88 -0.66
CA GLY A 198 4.87 5.36 -2.01
C GLY A 198 3.91 4.18 -2.19
N ASP A 199 3.69 3.83 -3.44
CA ASP A 199 2.80 2.76 -3.88
C ASP A 199 3.55 1.47 -4.26
N VAL A 200 4.80 1.35 -3.84
CA VAL A 200 5.63 0.16 -4.05
C VAL A 200 5.71 -0.66 -2.78
N GLY A 201 5.15 -1.87 -2.85
CA GLY A 201 5.19 -2.86 -1.79
C GLY A 201 3.90 -3.70 -1.76
N PRO A 202 3.86 -4.80 -1.00
CA PRO A 202 5.00 -5.46 -0.36
C PRO A 202 6.05 -5.88 -1.38
N PHE A 203 7.26 -6.21 -0.93
CA PHE A 203 8.33 -6.54 -1.87
C PHE A 203 7.95 -7.79 -2.67
N LEU A 204 8.04 -7.69 -4.00
CA LEU A 204 7.96 -8.88 -4.84
C LEU A 204 9.15 -9.77 -4.53
N ARG A 205 8.95 -11.07 -4.59
CA ARG A 205 10.04 -12.05 -4.47
C ARG A 205 9.98 -13.03 -5.62
N GLY A 206 11.16 -13.46 -6.08
CA GLY A 206 11.29 -14.58 -6.99
C GLY A 206 10.74 -15.85 -6.35
N VAL A 207 10.03 -16.67 -7.13
CA VAL A 207 9.47 -17.94 -6.62
C VAL A 207 10.56 -18.95 -6.28
N GLY A 208 11.74 -18.84 -6.89
CA GLY A 208 12.92 -19.65 -6.55
C GLY A 208 13.73 -19.11 -5.36
N GLY A 209 13.46 -17.86 -4.95
CA GLY A 209 14.10 -17.23 -3.81
C GLY A 209 13.57 -17.71 -2.45
N PRO A 210 14.25 -17.35 -1.34
CA PRO A 210 15.45 -16.53 -1.32
C PRO A 210 16.71 -17.30 -1.72
N TYR A 211 17.64 -16.62 -2.40
CA TYR A 211 18.94 -17.17 -2.78
C TYR A 211 20.00 -16.83 -1.75
N THR A 212 20.96 -17.74 -1.55
CA THR A 212 22.11 -17.52 -0.67
C THR A 212 23.38 -17.45 -1.50
N GLU A 213 24.15 -16.39 -1.34
CA GLU A 213 25.41 -16.18 -2.05
C GLU A 213 26.49 -15.68 -1.09
N THR A 214 27.75 -15.98 -1.40
CA THR A 214 28.89 -15.51 -0.60
C THR A 214 29.39 -14.18 -1.13
N ASN A 215 29.45 -13.17 -0.27
CA ASN A 215 30.08 -11.91 -0.61
C ASN A 215 31.61 -12.10 -0.67
N PRO A 216 32.26 -11.93 -1.84
CA PRO A 216 33.68 -12.20 -2.00
C PRO A 216 34.56 -11.22 -1.22
N ALA A 217 34.06 -10.02 -0.89
CA ALA A 217 34.82 -9.01 -0.16
C ALA A 217 34.86 -9.28 1.36
N THR A 218 33.79 -9.86 1.92
CA THR A 218 33.66 -10.06 3.37
C THR A 218 33.69 -11.53 3.79
N GLY A 219 33.47 -12.46 2.86
CA GLY A 219 33.25 -13.88 3.13
C GLY A 219 31.90 -14.19 3.78
N ALA A 220 31.02 -13.19 3.94
CA ALA A 220 29.71 -13.38 4.55
C ALA A 220 28.76 -14.14 3.60
N SER A 221 27.99 -15.07 4.17
CA SER A 221 26.87 -15.72 3.50
C SER A 221 25.66 -14.81 3.60
N GLU A 222 25.21 -14.25 2.49
CA GLU A 222 24.12 -13.27 2.43
C GLU A 222 22.92 -13.87 1.68
N ARG A 223 21.72 -13.34 1.95
CA ARG A 223 20.48 -13.84 1.37
C ARG A 223 19.76 -12.75 0.57
N PHE A 224 19.11 -13.13 -0.52
CA PHE A 224 18.45 -12.22 -1.44
C PHE A 224 17.05 -12.70 -1.78
N ILE A 225 16.08 -11.79 -1.92
CA ILE A 225 14.67 -12.13 -2.25
C ILE A 225 14.46 -12.56 -3.71
N GLY A 226 15.46 -12.37 -4.56
CA GLY A 226 15.49 -12.77 -5.96
C GLY A 226 16.92 -12.67 -6.50
N ASP A 227 17.10 -12.98 -7.77
CA ASP A 227 18.34 -12.70 -8.50
C ASP A 227 18.05 -11.76 -9.68
N PRO A 228 18.65 -10.56 -9.75
CA PRO A 228 18.46 -9.66 -10.89
C PRO A 228 19.05 -10.18 -12.21
N ASN A 229 19.82 -11.27 -12.18
CA ASN A 229 20.40 -11.90 -13.37
C ASN A 229 19.50 -13.00 -13.96
N LEU A 230 18.38 -13.33 -13.29
CA LEU A 230 17.40 -14.30 -13.78
C LEU A 230 16.07 -13.62 -14.10
N GLU A 231 15.35 -14.20 -15.05
CA GLU A 231 13.94 -13.91 -15.28
C GLU A 231 13.12 -15.06 -14.69
N GLU A 232 12.33 -14.77 -13.66
CA GLU A 232 11.51 -15.79 -13.00
C GLU A 232 10.14 -15.24 -12.58
N ALA A 233 9.20 -16.15 -12.34
CA ALA A 233 7.91 -15.77 -11.79
C ALA A 233 8.06 -15.16 -10.39
N VAL A 234 7.14 -14.26 -10.03
CA VAL A 234 7.15 -13.59 -8.71
C VAL A 234 5.88 -13.86 -7.92
N THR A 235 5.96 -13.57 -6.62
CA THR A 235 4.81 -13.47 -5.73
C THR A 235 4.98 -12.25 -4.82
N GLY A 236 3.90 -11.84 -4.13
CA GLY A 236 3.92 -10.75 -3.15
C GLY A 236 3.14 -9.50 -3.56
N SER A 237 2.55 -9.45 -4.77
CA SER A 237 1.70 -8.33 -5.18
C SER A 237 0.53 -8.14 -4.19
N PRO A 238 0.25 -6.90 -3.71
CA PRO A 238 -0.90 -6.61 -2.86
C PRO A 238 -2.26 -6.75 -3.57
N PHE A 239 -2.25 -6.84 -4.91
CA PHE A 239 -3.46 -6.95 -5.73
C PHE A 239 -3.61 -8.32 -6.39
N ASN A 240 -2.74 -9.28 -6.03
CA ASN A 240 -2.63 -10.57 -6.68
C ASN A 240 -2.35 -10.46 -8.20
N THR A 241 -1.68 -9.38 -8.62
CA THR A 241 -1.26 -9.11 -10.00
C THR A 241 0.24 -9.38 -10.16
N ASN A 242 0.68 -10.62 -9.96
CA ASN A 242 2.12 -11.00 -10.08
C ASN A 242 2.61 -11.05 -11.55
N PHE A 243 2.23 -10.07 -12.36
CA PHE A 243 2.49 -9.98 -13.79
C PHE A 243 2.48 -8.52 -14.25
N VAL A 244 3.04 -8.26 -15.43
CA VAL A 244 2.81 -7.04 -16.20
C VAL A 244 1.97 -7.39 -17.43
N ARG A 245 0.92 -6.64 -17.70
CA ARG A 245 0.03 -6.83 -18.85
C ARG A 245 -0.27 -5.48 -19.51
N ILE A 246 -0.16 -5.42 -20.82
CA ILE A 246 -0.58 -4.28 -21.63
C ILE A 246 -1.76 -4.67 -22.52
N GLU A 247 -2.83 -3.90 -22.41
CA GLU A 247 -3.99 -3.95 -23.28
C GLU A 247 -4.07 -2.66 -24.11
N GLY A 248 -4.62 -2.74 -25.32
CA GLY A 248 -4.71 -1.57 -26.18
C GLY A 248 -5.56 -1.74 -27.44
N PRO A 249 -5.45 -0.79 -28.39
CA PRO A 249 -6.20 -0.81 -29.64
C PRO A 249 -6.02 -2.10 -30.44
N ASN A 250 -6.99 -2.40 -31.31
CA ASN A 250 -6.99 -3.58 -32.19
C ASN A 250 -6.94 -4.93 -31.47
N GLY A 251 -7.35 -4.97 -30.20
CA GLY A 251 -7.33 -6.20 -29.39
C GLY A 251 -5.94 -6.60 -28.92
N LEU A 252 -5.02 -5.63 -28.79
CA LEU A 252 -3.72 -5.88 -28.15
C LEU A 252 -3.94 -6.36 -26.71
N ASP A 253 -3.31 -7.49 -26.38
CA ASP A 253 -3.28 -8.06 -25.04
C ASP A 253 -2.00 -8.91 -24.93
N LEU A 254 -1.01 -8.39 -24.21
CA LEU A 254 0.26 -9.05 -23.96
C LEU A 254 0.54 -9.06 -22.46
N ARG A 255 1.12 -10.16 -21.97
CA ARG A 255 1.44 -10.35 -20.55
C ARG A 255 2.77 -11.08 -20.36
N THR A 256 3.52 -10.67 -19.36
CA THR A 256 4.65 -11.43 -18.80
C THR A 256 4.44 -11.64 -17.30
N GLU A 257 4.85 -12.80 -16.80
CA GLU A 257 4.92 -13.11 -15.37
C GLU A 257 6.36 -13.11 -14.86
N LEU A 258 7.32 -12.89 -15.76
CA LEU A 258 8.74 -12.99 -15.47
C LEU A 258 9.29 -11.62 -15.07
N PHE A 259 10.07 -11.62 -13.99
CA PHE A 259 10.77 -10.46 -13.47
C PHE A 259 12.21 -10.81 -13.12
N SER A 260 13.05 -9.79 -13.13
CA SER A 260 14.37 -9.79 -12.51
C SER A 260 14.29 -8.99 -11.21
N VAL A 261 14.62 -9.61 -10.08
CA VAL A 261 14.36 -9.05 -8.75
C VAL A 261 15.67 -8.94 -7.96
N SER A 262 15.95 -7.75 -7.43
CA SER A 262 17.06 -7.53 -6.49
C SER A 262 16.53 -7.07 -5.12
N GLY A 263 17.23 -7.50 -4.07
CA GLY A 263 16.98 -7.07 -2.69
C GLY A 263 17.70 -7.99 -1.71
N LYS A 264 18.59 -7.42 -0.88
CA LYS A 264 19.30 -8.17 0.16
C LYS A 264 18.44 -8.26 1.41
N LEU A 265 18.18 -9.47 1.90
CA LEU A 265 17.50 -9.68 3.17
C LEU A 265 18.37 -9.18 4.32
N SER A 266 17.78 -8.37 5.19
CA SER A 266 18.43 -7.84 6.38
C SER A 266 18.50 -8.88 7.51
N ASP A 267 19.55 -8.81 8.31
CA ASP A 267 19.66 -9.54 9.58
C ASP A 267 18.99 -8.78 10.75
N VAL A 268 18.48 -7.56 10.51
CA VAL A 268 17.77 -6.79 11.53
C VAL A 268 16.47 -7.50 11.90
N VAL A 269 16.38 -7.88 13.17
CA VAL A 269 15.18 -8.51 13.73
C VAL A 269 14.09 -7.46 13.94
N ARG A 270 12.91 -7.73 13.38
CA ARG A 270 11.76 -6.84 13.44
C ARG A 270 10.53 -7.56 13.99
N PRO A 271 9.66 -6.89 14.76
CA PRO A 271 8.38 -7.44 15.15
C PRO A 271 7.47 -7.61 13.91
N THR A 272 6.48 -8.48 14.05
CA THR A 272 5.48 -8.77 13.00
C THR A 272 4.67 -7.50 12.71
N PRO A 273 4.61 -7.00 11.47
CA PRO A 273 3.74 -5.87 11.13
C PRO A 273 2.28 -6.17 11.42
N VAL A 274 1.58 -5.20 11.99
CA VAL A 274 0.12 -5.26 12.16
C VAL A 274 -0.43 -3.85 12.11
N ILE A 275 -1.45 -3.64 11.27
CA ILE A 275 -2.08 -2.35 11.03
C ILE A 275 -3.56 -2.46 11.36
N ALA A 276 -4.03 -1.56 12.23
CA ALA A 276 -5.45 -1.44 12.56
C ALA A 276 -6.23 -0.99 11.31
N GLN A 277 -7.28 -1.72 10.93
CA GLN A 277 -8.20 -1.28 9.88
C GLN A 277 -9.54 -0.85 10.49
N ARG A 278 -10.20 -1.75 11.22
CA ARG A 278 -11.51 -1.46 11.85
C ARG A 278 -11.72 -2.31 13.09
N SER A 279 -12.35 -1.72 14.09
CA SER A 279 -12.81 -2.40 15.31
C SER A 279 -14.14 -1.77 15.73
N THR A 280 -15.23 -2.43 15.35
CA THR A 280 -16.60 -1.92 15.56
C THR A 280 -17.47 -2.94 16.27
N TYR A 281 -18.52 -2.48 16.93
CA TYR A 281 -19.55 -3.36 17.49
C TYR A 281 -20.93 -3.02 16.93
N SER A 282 -21.88 -3.94 17.05
CA SER A 282 -23.30 -3.66 16.85
C SER A 282 -24.15 -4.44 17.84
N ARG A 283 -25.30 -3.89 18.21
CA ARG A 283 -26.25 -4.51 19.12
C ARG A 283 -27.67 -4.18 18.69
N HIS A 284 -28.53 -5.18 18.55
CA HIS A 284 -29.95 -4.98 18.28
C HIS A 284 -30.78 -6.05 18.99
N SER A 285 -32.10 -5.86 19.01
CA SER A 285 -33.02 -6.92 19.46
C SER A 285 -33.71 -7.55 18.26
N GLU A 286 -33.64 -8.87 18.17
CA GLU A 286 -34.30 -9.66 17.15
C GLU A 286 -35.28 -10.61 17.85
N ASN A 287 -36.58 -10.45 17.59
CA ASN A 287 -37.64 -11.23 18.25
C ASN A 287 -37.60 -11.20 19.80
N GLY A 288 -37.09 -10.11 20.39
CA GLY A 288 -36.94 -9.97 21.83
C GLY A 288 -35.60 -10.49 22.38
N ASP A 289 -34.80 -11.19 21.57
CA ASP A 289 -33.47 -11.65 21.94
C ASP A 289 -32.42 -10.58 21.61
N LEU A 290 -31.41 -10.44 22.47
CA LEU A 290 -30.26 -9.61 22.19
C LEU A 290 -29.37 -10.29 21.13
N ARG A 291 -29.07 -9.55 20.06
CA ARG A 291 -28.02 -9.86 19.09
C ARG A 291 -26.91 -8.84 19.27
N ALA A 292 -25.69 -9.32 19.49
CA ALA A 292 -24.52 -8.48 19.60
C ALA A 292 -23.36 -9.10 18.82
N GLN A 293 -22.52 -8.24 18.26
CA GLN A 293 -21.30 -8.65 17.59
C GLN A 293 -20.19 -7.61 17.72
N GLN A 294 -18.95 -8.07 17.56
CA GLN A 294 -17.75 -7.26 17.47
C GLN A 294 -17.02 -7.69 16.19
N ASP A 295 -16.78 -6.74 15.30
CA ASP A 295 -16.11 -6.97 14.02
C ASP A 295 -14.72 -6.34 14.05
N VAL A 296 -13.69 -7.15 13.79
CA VAL A 296 -12.30 -6.70 13.76
C VAL A 296 -11.66 -6.98 12.41
N PHE A 297 -11.04 -5.95 11.85
CA PHE A 297 -10.27 -5.98 10.62
C PHE A 297 -8.86 -5.47 10.92
N VAL A 298 -7.85 -6.24 10.51
CA VAL A 298 -6.45 -5.83 10.56
C VAL A 298 -5.76 -6.19 9.25
N GLN A 299 -4.69 -5.47 8.94
CA GLN A 299 -3.69 -5.96 7.99
C GLN A 299 -2.52 -6.53 8.78
N ALA A 300 -2.03 -7.69 8.34
CA ALA A 300 -0.85 -8.36 8.89
C ALA A 300 -0.28 -9.27 7.78
N PRO A 301 0.95 -9.78 7.90
CA PRO A 301 1.50 -10.70 6.89
C PRO A 301 0.51 -11.83 6.54
N PRO A 302 0.43 -12.26 5.26
CA PRO A 302 -0.43 -13.35 4.85
C PRO A 302 0.09 -14.71 5.36
N PRO A 303 -0.69 -15.80 5.20
CA PRO A 303 -0.23 -17.16 5.48
C PRO A 303 1.18 -17.43 4.92
N PRO A 304 2.06 -18.09 5.70
CA PRO A 304 1.76 -18.89 6.89
C PRO A 304 1.72 -18.10 8.21
N ALA A 305 1.70 -16.77 8.19
CA ALA A 305 1.44 -15.99 9.40
C ALA A 305 0.03 -16.27 9.97
N SER A 306 -0.20 -15.83 11.20
CA SER A 306 -1.50 -15.93 11.88
C SER A 306 -1.88 -14.60 12.54
N ALA A 307 -3.19 -14.37 12.68
CA ALA A 307 -3.73 -13.28 13.50
C ALA A 307 -4.84 -13.84 14.41
N THR A 308 -4.80 -13.46 15.70
CA THR A 308 -5.72 -13.98 16.72
C THR A 308 -6.24 -12.86 17.60
N LEU A 309 -7.55 -12.79 17.79
CA LEU A 309 -8.22 -11.96 18.80
C LEU A 309 -8.08 -12.63 20.16
N ILE A 310 -7.29 -12.02 21.05
CA ILE A 310 -6.93 -12.56 22.37
C ILE A 310 -7.69 -11.89 23.53
N SER A 311 -8.46 -10.84 23.27
CA SER A 311 -9.27 -10.13 24.28
C SER A 311 -10.60 -10.81 24.60
N GLN A 312 -10.70 -12.12 24.39
CA GLN A 312 -11.89 -12.93 24.67
C GLN A 312 -11.52 -14.39 24.96
N THR A 313 -12.45 -15.13 25.57
CA THR A 313 -12.26 -16.55 25.89
C THR A 313 -13.38 -17.40 25.27
N PRO A 314 -13.05 -18.41 24.44
CA PRO A 314 -11.72 -18.73 23.93
C PRO A 314 -11.21 -17.66 22.95
N ASN A 315 -9.88 -17.63 22.74
CA ASN A 315 -9.27 -16.82 21.69
C ASN A 315 -9.90 -17.15 20.34
N LEU A 316 -10.06 -16.14 19.49
CA LEU A 316 -10.68 -16.29 18.17
C LEU A 316 -9.64 -16.06 17.08
N THR A 317 -9.43 -17.07 16.24
CA THR A 317 -8.53 -16.95 15.08
C THR A 317 -9.20 -16.11 14.00
N LEU A 318 -8.47 -15.14 13.44
CA LEU A 318 -8.93 -14.38 12.28
C LEU A 318 -8.77 -15.21 11.01
N THR A 319 -9.66 -15.01 10.05
CA THR A 319 -9.59 -15.60 8.71
C THR A 319 -8.96 -14.59 7.76
N GLU A 320 -8.02 -15.05 6.93
CA GLU A 320 -7.40 -14.24 5.87
C GLU A 320 -8.17 -14.38 4.56
N ALA A 321 -8.33 -13.27 3.84
CA ALA A 321 -9.28 -13.21 2.72
C ALA A 321 -8.76 -13.75 1.39
N ASN A 322 -7.50 -13.44 1.03
CA ASN A 322 -7.07 -13.46 -0.38
C ASN A 322 -5.55 -13.51 -0.59
N THR A 323 -4.79 -13.98 0.39
CA THR A 323 -3.32 -14.04 0.43
C THR A 323 -2.60 -12.68 0.37
N THR A 324 -3.33 -11.57 0.56
CA THR A 324 -2.76 -10.21 0.57
C THR A 324 -2.64 -9.64 1.99
N GLY A 325 -2.96 -10.42 3.03
CA GLY A 325 -2.78 -10.02 4.42
C GLY A 325 -3.96 -9.27 5.02
N ALA A 326 -5.15 -9.37 4.42
CA ALA A 326 -6.38 -8.81 4.96
C ALA A 326 -7.05 -9.84 5.88
N TRP A 327 -7.10 -9.55 7.19
CA TRP A 327 -7.60 -10.47 8.21
C TRP A 327 -8.90 -9.95 8.84
N TYR A 328 -9.85 -10.86 9.06
CA TYR A 328 -11.15 -10.55 9.68
C TYR A 328 -11.55 -11.59 10.74
N ALA A 329 -12.19 -11.12 11.82
CA ALA A 329 -12.96 -11.97 12.72
C ALA A 329 -14.23 -11.27 13.20
N GLN A 330 -15.24 -12.08 13.52
CA GLN A 330 -16.45 -11.66 14.21
C GLN A 330 -16.59 -12.39 15.54
N SER A 331 -16.67 -11.63 16.63
CA SER A 331 -17.08 -12.15 17.93
C SER A 331 -18.58 -11.96 18.12
N VAL A 332 -19.26 -12.93 18.72
CA VAL A 332 -20.68 -12.85 19.09
C VAL A 332 -20.91 -12.30 20.51
N LEU A 333 -19.86 -11.82 21.17
CA LEU A 333 -19.94 -11.32 22.53
C LEU A 333 -20.66 -9.96 22.58
N ASN A 334 -21.47 -9.77 23.62
CA ASN A 334 -22.03 -8.46 23.95
C ASN A 334 -21.02 -7.65 24.77
N PRO A 335 -20.42 -6.57 24.22
CA PRO A 335 -19.43 -5.78 24.94
C PRO A 335 -20.04 -4.93 26.06
N ALA A 336 -19.31 -4.82 27.17
CA ALA A 336 -19.44 -3.71 28.10
C ALA A 336 -18.48 -2.59 27.65
N LEU A 337 -19.01 -1.40 27.40
CA LEU A 337 -18.26 -0.28 26.82
C LEU A 337 -17.86 0.75 27.90
N PRO A 338 -16.71 1.44 27.77
CA PRO A 338 -15.73 1.31 26.68
C PRO A 338 -14.87 0.04 26.80
N MET A 339 -14.44 -0.49 25.66
CA MET A 339 -13.61 -1.70 25.57
C MET A 339 -12.53 -1.51 24.50
N ASN A 340 -11.39 -2.15 24.70
CA ASN A 340 -10.40 -2.36 23.65
C ASN A 340 -10.35 -3.84 23.27
N LEU A 341 -10.27 -4.13 21.98
CA LEU A 341 -9.91 -5.43 21.46
C LEU A 341 -8.38 -5.55 21.37
N GLN A 342 -7.86 -6.77 21.54
CA GLN A 342 -6.44 -7.07 21.37
C GLN A 342 -6.26 -8.17 20.33
N VAL A 343 -5.53 -7.85 19.26
CA VAL A 343 -5.19 -8.79 18.19
C VAL A 343 -3.69 -9.03 18.19
N THR A 344 -3.28 -10.29 18.28
CA THR A 344 -1.88 -10.69 18.14
C THR A 344 -1.65 -11.23 16.74
N ALA A 345 -0.72 -10.62 16.00
CA ALA A 345 -0.22 -11.13 14.72
C ALA A 345 1.15 -11.80 14.92
N ASP A 346 1.37 -12.92 14.24
CA ASP A 346 2.58 -13.72 14.35
C ASP A 346 3.02 -14.27 12.99
N ASN A 347 4.23 -13.91 12.57
CA ASN A 347 4.83 -14.27 11.29
C ASN A 347 6.07 -15.19 11.43
N HIS A 348 6.31 -15.79 12.61
CA HIS A 348 7.52 -16.58 12.86
C HIS A 348 7.65 -17.80 11.94
N LEU A 349 6.54 -18.35 11.43
CA LEU A 349 6.56 -19.49 10.50
C LEU A 349 7.15 -19.12 9.13
N ALA A 350 7.00 -17.86 8.69
CA ALA A 350 7.61 -17.39 7.45
C ALA A 350 9.01 -16.78 7.70
N ILE A 351 9.17 -16.08 8.82
CA ILE A 351 10.39 -15.37 9.19
C ILE A 351 10.74 -15.76 10.64
N PRO A 352 11.59 -16.77 10.88
CA PRO A 352 11.83 -17.34 12.21
C PRO A 352 12.27 -16.35 13.30
N SER A 353 12.91 -15.24 12.91
CA SER A 353 13.32 -14.17 13.83
C SER A 353 12.20 -13.18 14.16
N SER A 354 11.11 -13.14 13.39
CA SER A 354 9.99 -12.23 13.61
C SER A 354 9.29 -12.53 14.92
N THR A 355 9.12 -11.53 15.78
CA THR A 355 8.39 -11.68 17.04
C THR A 355 6.92 -11.32 16.88
N PRO A 356 6.00 -11.95 17.65
CA PRO A 356 4.58 -11.59 17.61
C PRO A 356 4.34 -10.15 18.09
N THR A 357 3.36 -9.48 17.48
CA THR A 357 2.94 -8.12 17.84
C THR A 357 1.49 -8.12 18.28
N THR A 358 1.20 -7.52 19.44
CA THR A 358 -0.18 -7.32 19.90
C THR A 358 -0.61 -5.88 19.66
N LEU A 359 -1.61 -5.72 18.78
CA LEU A 359 -2.28 -4.48 18.51
C LEU A 359 -3.47 -4.31 19.45
N THR A 360 -3.61 -3.12 20.04
CA THR A 360 -4.78 -2.74 20.83
C THR A 360 -5.66 -1.81 20.01
N LEU A 361 -6.92 -2.18 19.78
CA LEU A 361 -7.89 -1.39 19.02
C LEU A 361 -9.05 -0.95 19.92
N PRO A 362 -9.42 0.34 19.97
CA PRO A 362 -10.67 0.73 20.61
C PRO A 362 -11.86 0.08 19.89
N LEU A 363 -12.80 -0.47 20.66
CA LEU A 363 -14.05 -0.97 20.12
C LEU A 363 -15.04 0.20 20.03
N THR A 364 -15.40 0.56 18.81
CA THR A 364 -16.15 1.79 18.51
C THR A 364 -17.52 1.50 17.89
N ASP A 365 -18.42 2.47 17.98
CA ASP A 365 -19.73 2.42 17.32
C ASP A 365 -19.57 2.51 15.80
N LEU A 366 -20.45 1.86 15.04
CA LEU A 366 -20.54 2.07 13.60
C LEU A 366 -21.62 3.12 13.33
N VAL A 367 -21.16 4.35 13.11
CA VAL A 367 -22.01 5.47 12.72
C VAL A 367 -22.19 5.48 11.20
N VAL A 368 -23.39 5.79 10.73
CA VAL A 368 -23.67 5.99 9.29
C VAL A 368 -24.54 7.23 9.12
N ILE A 369 -24.09 8.21 8.33
CA ILE A 369 -24.88 9.35 7.90
C ILE A 369 -25.75 8.91 6.73
N GLN A 370 -27.06 8.97 6.93
CA GLN A 370 -28.06 8.61 5.92
C GLN A 370 -28.49 9.83 5.09
N ARG A 371 -28.32 11.04 5.64
CA ARG A 371 -28.68 12.30 4.99
C ARG A 371 -27.83 13.44 5.53
N ALA A 372 -27.25 14.22 4.63
CA ALA A 372 -26.58 15.48 4.91
C ALA A 372 -26.98 16.52 3.86
N GLU A 373 -28.00 17.31 4.15
CA GLU A 373 -28.58 18.26 3.19
C GLU A 373 -28.68 19.66 3.77
N TYR A 374 -28.32 20.68 2.98
CA TYR A 374 -28.51 22.08 3.33
C TYR A 374 -29.46 22.76 2.34
N SER A 375 -30.56 23.31 2.85
CA SER A 375 -31.54 24.06 2.06
C SER A 375 -31.10 25.51 1.88
N LEU A 376 -30.91 25.93 0.63
CA LEU A 376 -30.55 27.30 0.27
C LEU A 376 -31.70 28.28 0.54
N ALA A 377 -32.96 27.87 0.33
CA ALA A 377 -34.13 28.70 0.63
C ALA A 377 -34.30 29.02 2.13
N SER A 378 -33.99 28.07 3.02
CA SER A 378 -34.25 28.21 4.46
C SER A 378 -32.99 28.42 5.32
N GLY A 379 -31.80 28.20 4.75
CA GLY A 379 -30.54 28.25 5.48
C GLY A 379 -30.37 27.14 6.52
N GLN A 380 -31.10 26.03 6.39
CA GLN A 380 -31.09 24.93 7.36
C GLN A 380 -30.32 23.72 6.85
N LEU A 381 -29.49 23.15 7.73
CA LEU A 381 -28.87 21.85 7.60
C LEU A 381 -29.74 20.78 8.26
N THR A 382 -30.08 19.72 7.52
CA THR A 382 -30.70 18.50 8.03
C THR A 382 -29.70 17.34 7.98
N LEU A 383 -29.44 16.76 9.15
CA LEU A 383 -28.62 15.56 9.32
C LEU A 383 -29.48 14.42 9.85
N VAL A 384 -29.36 13.25 9.22
CA VAL A 384 -29.89 11.99 9.74
C VAL A 384 -28.75 10.99 9.79
N ALA A 385 -28.51 10.40 10.96
CA ALA A 385 -27.47 9.40 11.13
C ALA A 385 -27.93 8.27 12.06
N SER A 386 -27.38 7.08 11.89
CA SER A 386 -27.62 5.91 12.72
C SER A 386 -26.37 5.49 13.48
N THR A 387 -26.57 4.96 14.69
CA THR A 387 -25.61 4.16 15.47
C THR A 387 -25.91 2.67 15.26
N SER A 388 -24.90 1.81 15.36
CA SER A 388 -25.07 0.35 15.36
C SER A 388 -25.49 -0.21 16.72
N ASP A 389 -25.57 0.63 17.75
CA ASP A 389 -26.01 0.29 19.10
C ASP A 389 -27.49 0.61 19.30
N GLU A 390 -28.37 -0.26 18.82
CA GLU A 390 -29.81 -0.06 18.91
C GLU A 390 -30.38 -0.35 20.31
N THR A 391 -29.62 -1.06 21.15
CA THR A 391 -30.06 -1.46 22.49
C THR A 391 -29.75 -0.43 23.55
N SER A 392 -28.71 0.38 23.38
CA SER A 392 -28.43 1.54 24.22
C SER A 392 -27.90 2.71 23.38
N PRO A 393 -28.75 3.34 22.54
CA PRO A 393 -28.30 4.30 21.52
C PRO A 393 -27.50 5.48 22.10
N PRO A 394 -26.18 5.57 21.83
CA PRO A 394 -25.34 6.64 22.34
C PRO A 394 -25.74 8.01 21.82
N MET A 395 -25.27 9.07 22.48
CA MET A 395 -25.38 10.42 21.96
C MET A 395 -24.58 10.55 20.65
N LEU A 396 -25.18 11.15 19.62
CA LEU A 396 -24.51 11.46 18.36
C LEU A 396 -24.33 12.99 18.24
N SER A 397 -23.13 13.44 17.89
CA SER A 397 -22.79 14.86 17.76
C SER A 397 -22.21 15.17 16.39
N ALA A 398 -22.61 16.29 15.80
CA ALA A 398 -22.18 16.73 14.48
C ALA A 398 -21.19 17.89 14.56
N ARG A 399 -20.21 17.86 13.65
CA ARG A 399 -19.25 18.93 13.39
C ARG A 399 -19.12 19.17 11.89
N THR A 400 -18.66 20.35 11.50
CA THR A 400 -18.25 20.64 10.13
C THR A 400 -16.92 19.94 9.80
N GLY A 401 -16.58 19.84 8.52
CA GLY A 401 -15.31 19.23 8.08
C GLY A 401 -14.03 19.93 8.61
N ASN A 402 -14.13 21.18 9.07
CA ASN A 402 -13.02 21.89 9.75
C ASN A 402 -13.10 21.81 11.29
N GLY A 403 -14.00 20.99 11.83
CA GLY A 403 -14.11 20.68 13.26
C GLY A 403 -14.99 21.61 14.08
N ALA A 404 -15.68 22.59 13.47
CA ALA A 404 -16.60 23.46 14.19
C ALA A 404 -17.87 22.70 14.61
N THR A 405 -18.30 22.88 15.85
CA THR A 405 -19.48 22.19 16.40
C THR A 405 -20.76 22.67 15.71
N ILE A 406 -21.58 21.72 15.24
CA ILE A 406 -22.91 21.98 14.67
C ILE A 406 -23.98 21.74 15.75
N GLY A 407 -23.94 20.60 16.44
CA GLY A 407 -24.89 20.28 17.50
C GLY A 407 -25.05 18.78 17.76
N THR A 408 -25.96 18.43 18.65
CA THR A 408 -26.27 17.04 19.01
C THR A 408 -27.52 16.58 18.25
N LEU A 409 -27.47 15.39 17.66
CA LEU A 409 -28.64 14.79 17.00
C LEU A 409 -29.61 14.25 18.06
N SER A 410 -30.90 14.48 17.83
CA SER A 410 -32.00 14.09 18.72
C SER A 410 -32.71 12.83 18.22
N GLY A 411 -33.24 12.03 19.14
CA GLY A 411 -33.93 10.78 18.83
C GLY A 411 -33.72 9.72 19.92
N ASN A 412 -34.77 8.94 20.19
CA ASN A 412 -34.75 7.91 21.24
C ASN A 412 -34.23 6.55 20.73
N GLY A 413 -34.18 6.36 19.40
CA GLY A 413 -33.71 5.13 18.78
C GLY A 413 -32.29 5.25 18.22
N ALA A 414 -31.91 4.23 17.46
CA ALA A 414 -30.62 4.18 16.77
C ALA A 414 -30.46 5.28 15.70
N VAL A 415 -31.55 5.65 15.03
CA VAL A 415 -31.56 6.76 14.07
C VAL A 415 -31.86 8.06 14.80
N LYS A 416 -31.00 9.07 14.58
CA LYS A 416 -31.11 10.40 15.18
C LYS A 416 -31.09 11.47 14.11
N THR A 417 -31.75 12.58 14.39
CA THR A 417 -31.90 13.71 13.47
C THR A 417 -31.49 15.02 14.13
N LEU A 418 -30.79 15.86 13.38
CA LEU A 418 -30.54 17.26 13.70
C LEU A 418 -31.07 18.12 12.55
N THR A 419 -31.79 19.18 12.87
CA THR A 419 -32.13 20.22 11.92
C THR A 419 -31.79 21.56 12.56
N THR A 420 -30.89 22.31 11.96
CA THR A 420 -30.36 23.55 12.53
C THR A 420 -30.04 24.57 11.46
N GLY A 421 -30.24 25.85 11.78
CA GLY A 421 -29.81 26.94 10.92
C GLY A 421 -28.30 27.10 10.95
N LEU A 422 -27.66 27.16 9.78
CA LEU A 422 -26.24 27.52 9.65
C LEU A 422 -26.11 28.72 8.73
N SER A 423 -25.36 29.73 9.17
CA SER A 423 -25.15 31.01 8.48
C SER A 423 -23.69 31.42 8.61
N PRO A 424 -23.08 32.10 7.61
CA PRO A 424 -23.69 32.60 6.37
C PRO A 424 -23.66 31.62 5.19
N ILE A 425 -22.91 30.52 5.28
CA ILE A 425 -22.73 29.57 4.18
C ILE A 425 -22.87 28.13 4.67
N PRO A 426 -23.31 27.20 3.80
CA PRO A 426 -23.30 25.78 4.11
C PRO A 426 -21.88 25.26 4.34
N PRO A 427 -21.67 24.29 5.26
CA PRO A 427 -20.42 23.54 5.31
C PRO A 427 -20.33 22.62 4.09
N ALA A 428 -19.12 22.42 3.56
CA ALA A 428 -18.89 21.46 2.47
C ALA A 428 -19.04 20.02 2.95
N LYS A 429 -18.52 19.71 4.15
CA LYS A 429 -18.59 18.39 4.79
C LYS A 429 -19.14 18.48 6.20
N VAL A 430 -19.75 17.39 6.63
CA VAL A 430 -20.15 17.16 8.02
C VAL A 430 -19.61 15.83 8.51
N THR A 431 -19.29 15.77 9.81
CA THR A 431 -18.88 14.56 10.51
C THR A 431 -19.81 14.34 11.68
N VAL A 432 -20.37 13.13 11.81
CA VAL A 432 -21.17 12.72 12.96
C VAL A 432 -20.37 11.70 13.78
N THR A 433 -20.22 11.94 15.08
CA THR A 433 -19.44 11.12 16.01
C THR A 433 -20.32 10.61 17.15
N SER A 434 -20.15 9.34 17.51
CA SER A 434 -20.82 8.69 18.64
C SER A 434 -20.06 8.89 19.95
N ALA A 435 -20.80 8.99 21.06
CA ALA A 435 -20.23 9.05 22.41
C ALA A 435 -19.45 7.78 22.81
N ASN A 436 -19.71 6.65 22.14
CA ASN A 436 -18.95 5.41 22.32
C ASN A 436 -17.77 5.28 21.32
N GLY A 437 -17.37 6.39 20.69
CA GLY A 437 -16.37 6.42 19.63
C GLY A 437 -16.95 6.00 18.28
N GLY A 438 -16.20 6.19 17.21
CA GLY A 438 -16.69 5.94 15.84
C GLY A 438 -17.39 7.15 15.24
N SER A 439 -17.27 7.30 13.92
CA SER A 439 -17.79 8.45 13.20
C SER A 439 -17.97 8.15 11.73
N ASP A 440 -18.80 8.95 11.08
CA ASP A 440 -18.95 8.98 9.64
C ASP A 440 -18.90 10.42 9.12
N SER A 441 -18.47 10.62 7.88
CA SER A 441 -18.33 11.95 7.27
C SER A 441 -18.84 11.96 5.84
N GLU A 442 -19.70 12.93 5.53
CA GLU A 442 -20.35 13.06 4.23
C GLU A 442 -20.19 14.48 3.68
N GLU A 443 -20.14 14.58 2.35
CA GLU A 443 -20.34 15.86 1.65
C GLU A 443 -21.78 16.33 1.86
N VAL A 444 -21.97 17.64 2.00
CA VAL A 444 -23.30 18.23 2.18
C VAL A 444 -23.91 18.49 0.82
N VAL A 445 -25.06 17.87 0.58
CA VAL A 445 -25.86 18.11 -0.61
C VAL A 445 -26.59 19.44 -0.47
N LEU A 446 -26.37 20.35 -1.41
CA LEU A 446 -27.11 21.62 -1.47
C LEU A 446 -28.44 21.39 -2.17
N VAL A 447 -29.54 21.69 -1.48
CA VAL A 447 -30.89 21.56 -2.03
C VAL A 447 -31.54 22.95 -2.19
N PRO A 448 -32.32 23.19 -3.27
CA PRO A 448 -32.97 24.47 -3.53
C PRO A 448 -33.84 24.98 -2.37
#